data_AF-A0A947PPS7-F1
#
_entry.id   AF-A0A947PPS7-F1
#
_cell.length_a   1.000
_cell.length_b   1.000
_cell.length_c   1.000
_cell.angle_alpha   90.00
_cell.angle_beta   90.00
_cell.angle_gamma   90.00
#
_symmetry.space_group_name_H-M   'P 1'
#
loop_
_entity.id
_entity.type
_entity.pdbx_description
1 polymer ?
#
loop_
_entity_poly.entity_id
_entity_poly.type
_entity_poly.pdbx_seq_one_letter_code
_entity_poly.pdbx_strand_id
1 'polypeptide(L)'
;MPLPQVENALTQAELRLDAVSNALLASDLTELDLVSDQLRQTAMEISRLLQGVEPAILRQPALRLRIKRIAGGVQHQREALIRRAVTVERGLHVLVEGAQPAATYANASGPYASSGKSSGAFKLLVA
;
A
#
# COMPACT_ATOMS: atom_id res chain seq x y z
N MET A 1 -33.25 2.34 24.16
CA MET A 1 -32.18 1.35 24.41
C MET A 1 -31.21 1.32 23.21
N PRO A 2 -30.10 2.07 23.24
CA PRO A 2 -29.11 2.12 22.14
C PRO A 2 -27.96 1.09 22.26
N LEU A 3 -27.80 0.44 23.42
CA LEU A 3 -26.73 -0.52 23.71
C LEU A 3 -26.53 -1.64 22.66
N PRO A 4 -27.57 -2.38 22.21
CA PRO A 4 -27.36 -3.49 21.27
C PRO A 4 -26.90 -3.02 19.89
N GLN A 5 -27.25 -1.81 19.48
CA GLN A 5 -26.83 -1.23 18.20
C GLN A 5 -25.35 -0.86 18.22
N VAL A 6 -24.87 -0.30 19.34
CA VAL A 6 -23.45 0.03 19.54
C VAL A 6 -22.61 -1.25 19.58
N GLU A 7 -23.05 -2.27 20.31
CA GLU A 7 -22.36 -3.57 20.39
C GLU A 7 -22.26 -4.26 19.02
N ASN A 8 -23.32 -4.21 18.22
CA ASN A 8 -23.32 -4.75 16.86
C ASN A 8 -22.36 -3.96 15.96
N ALA A 9 -22.42 -2.62 15.99
CA ALA A 9 -21.53 -1.78 15.19
C ALA A 9 -20.04 -2.00 15.55
N LEU A 10 -19.72 -2.16 16.83
CA LEU A 10 -18.35 -2.48 17.27
C LEU A 10 -17.89 -3.87 16.79
N THR A 11 -18.78 -4.86 16.83
CA THR A 11 -18.49 -6.20 16.32
C THR A 11 -18.26 -6.18 14.81
N GLN A 12 -19.04 -5.39 14.07
CA GLN A 12 -18.81 -5.20 12.64
C GLN A 12 -17.48 -4.50 12.36
N ALA A 13 -17.09 -3.49 13.14
CA ALA A 13 -15.78 -2.86 12.98
C ALA A 13 -14.63 -3.84 13.24
N GLU A 14 -14.73 -4.70 14.26
CA GLU A 14 -13.74 -5.75 14.53
C GLU A 14 -13.64 -6.72 13.33
N LEU A 15 -14.77 -7.19 12.79
CA LEU A 15 -14.79 -8.06 11.60
C LEU A 15 -14.18 -7.38 10.36
N ARG A 16 -14.46 -6.10 10.14
CA ARG A 16 -13.91 -5.34 9.00
C ARG A 16 -12.41 -5.13 9.17
N LEU A 17 -11.92 -4.90 10.39
CA LEU A 17 -10.48 -4.83 10.66
C LEU A 17 -9.78 -6.16 10.33
N ASP A 18 -10.36 -7.29 10.72
CA ASP A 18 -9.78 -8.60 10.38
C ASP A 18 -9.79 -8.83 8.86
N ALA A 19 -10.87 -8.44 8.18
CA ALA A 19 -10.98 -8.53 6.72
C ALA A 19 -9.92 -7.66 6.00
N VAL A 20 -9.68 -6.42 6.42
CA VAL A 20 -8.62 -5.57 5.85
C VAL A 20 -7.25 -6.23 6.04
N SER A 21 -7.00 -6.80 7.21
CA SER A 21 -5.73 -7.47 7.50
C SER A 21 -5.52 -8.70 6.60
N ASN A 22 -6.58 -9.47 6.35
CA ASN A 22 -6.55 -10.61 5.44
C ASN A 22 -6.37 -10.18 3.98
N ALA A 23 -7.09 -9.16 3.51
CA ALA A 23 -6.93 -8.61 2.15
C ALA A 23 -5.51 -8.06 1.93
N LEU A 24 -4.93 -7.42 2.94
CA LEU A 24 -3.54 -6.96 2.91
C LEU A 24 -2.55 -8.11 2.68
N LEU A 25 -2.75 -9.25 3.36
CA LEU A 25 -1.93 -10.45 3.20
C LEU A 25 -2.16 -11.12 1.84
N ALA A 26 -3.40 -11.18 1.37
CA ALA A 26 -3.77 -11.78 0.08
C ALA A 26 -3.28 -10.98 -1.14
N SER A 27 -2.89 -9.72 -0.94
CA SER A 27 -2.44 -8.81 -2.00
C SER A 27 -3.48 -8.52 -3.09
N ASP A 28 -4.76 -8.73 -2.78
CA ASP A 28 -5.86 -8.30 -3.64
C ASP A 28 -6.14 -6.80 -3.39
N LEU A 29 -5.73 -5.97 -4.36
CA LEU A 29 -5.88 -4.52 -4.29
C LEU A 29 -7.35 -4.08 -4.45
N THR A 30 -8.17 -4.87 -5.14
CA THR A 30 -9.59 -4.56 -5.38
C THR A 30 -10.41 -4.84 -4.12
N GLU A 31 -10.13 -5.97 -3.49
CA GLU A 31 -10.75 -6.35 -2.21
C GLU A 31 -10.32 -5.39 -1.10
N LEU A 32 -9.05 -4.98 -1.09
CA LEU A 32 -8.53 -4.02 -0.11
C LEU A 32 -9.25 -2.67 -0.17
N ASP A 33 -9.52 -2.14 -1.37
CA ASP A 33 -10.19 -0.85 -1.54
C ASP A 33 -11.65 -0.94 -1.03
N LEU A 34 -12.36 -1.99 -1.45
CA LEU A 34 -13.73 -2.25 -1.01
C LEU A 34 -13.84 -2.43 0.51
N VAL A 35 -12.96 -3.21 1.13
CA VAL A 35 -13.00 -3.45 2.57
C VAL A 35 -12.55 -2.19 3.35
N SER A 36 -11.64 -1.38 2.80
CA SER A 36 -11.24 -0.09 3.39
C SER A 36 -12.39 0.91 3.40
N ASP A 37 -13.16 1.00 2.31
CA ASP A 37 -14.34 1.86 2.23
C ASP A 37 -15.43 1.40 3.20
N GLN A 38 -15.63 0.09 3.34
CA GLN A 38 -16.55 -0.49 4.33
C GLN A 38 -16.12 -0.18 5.77
N LEU A 39 -14.82 -0.28 6.08
CA LEU A 39 -14.29 0.08 7.41
C LEU A 39 -14.53 1.58 7.70
N ARG A 40 -14.33 2.47 6.72
CA ARG A 40 -14.63 3.90 6.87
C ARG A 40 -16.11 4.13 7.17
N GLN A 41 -17.00 3.47 6.43
CA GLN A 41 -18.44 3.59 6.62
C GLN A 41 -18.87 3.12 8.03
N THR A 42 -18.36 1.97 8.48
CA THR A 42 -18.64 1.46 9.84
C THR A 42 -18.09 2.39 10.92
N ALA A 43 -16.92 3.01 10.72
CA ALA A 43 -16.38 3.99 11.66
C ALA A 43 -17.26 5.25 11.76
N MET A 44 -17.80 5.73 10.64
CA MET A 44 -18.75 6.84 10.63
C MET A 44 -20.06 6.49 11.34
N GLU A 45 -20.57 5.26 11.13
CA GLU A 45 -21.77 4.76 11.81
C GLU A 45 -21.56 4.65 13.33
N ILE A 46 -20.41 4.11 13.76
CA ILE A 46 -20.04 4.09 15.18
C ILE A 46 -19.99 5.50 15.76
N SER A 47 -19.37 6.45 15.05
CA SER A 47 -19.29 7.84 15.52
C SER A 47 -20.68 8.45 15.72
N ARG A 48 -21.59 8.23 14.76
CA ARG A 48 -22.99 8.70 14.86
C ARG A 48 -23.74 8.03 16.01
N LEU A 49 -23.58 6.71 16.17
CA LEU A 49 -24.23 5.97 17.25
C LEU A 49 -23.73 6.44 18.61
N LEU A 50 -22.43 6.67 18.78
CA LEU A 50 -21.84 7.12 20.04
C LEU A 50 -22.29 8.54 20.44
N GLN A 51 -22.66 9.40 19.49
CA GLN A 51 -23.20 10.74 19.79
C GLN A 51 -24.56 10.68 20.51
N GLY A 52 -25.35 9.62 20.29
CA GLY A 52 -26.65 9.42 20.93
C GLY A 52 -26.62 8.58 22.21
N VAL A 53 -25.44 8.13 22.65
CA VAL A 53 -25.28 7.25 23.81
C VAL A 53 -25.04 8.06 25.08
N GLU A 54 -25.72 7.66 26.15
CA GLU A 54 -25.57 8.31 27.44
C GLU A 54 -24.13 8.19 27.97
N PRO A 55 -23.53 9.28 28.51
CA PRO A 55 -22.14 9.27 28.97
C PRO A 55 -21.86 8.25 30.09
N ALA A 56 -22.88 7.82 30.85
CA ALA A 56 -22.75 6.74 31.82
C ALA A 56 -22.43 5.39 31.18
N ILE A 57 -23.01 5.12 30.01
CA ILE A 57 -22.74 3.91 29.21
C ILE A 57 -21.34 3.96 28.61
N LEU A 58 -20.90 5.12 28.12
CA LEU A 58 -19.54 5.32 27.58
C LEU A 58 -18.43 5.11 28.62
N ARG A 59 -18.75 5.20 29.90
CA ARG A 59 -17.81 4.95 31.01
C ARG A 59 -17.65 3.47 31.34
N GLN A 60 -18.45 2.57 30.75
CA GLN A 60 -18.30 1.14 30.98
C GLN A 60 -16.91 0.66 30.54
N PRO A 61 -16.15 -0.03 31.41
CA PRO A 61 -14.76 -0.39 31.14
C PRO A 61 -14.63 -1.36 29.95
N ALA A 62 -15.57 -2.29 29.78
CA ALA A 62 -15.60 -3.22 28.65
C ALA A 62 -15.72 -2.49 27.30
N LEU A 63 -16.63 -1.53 27.20
CA LEU A 63 -16.85 -0.72 26.00
C LEU A 63 -15.61 0.13 25.66
N ARG A 64 -15.01 0.77 26.67
CA ARG A 64 -13.77 1.56 26.49
C ARG A 64 -12.61 0.70 26.02
N LEU A 65 -12.48 -0.53 26.53
CA LEU A 65 -11.44 -1.45 26.11
C LEU A 65 -11.60 -1.85 24.64
N ARG A 66 -12.82 -2.15 24.19
CA ARG A 66 -13.11 -2.49 22.80
C ARG A 66 -12.82 -1.32 21.85
N ILE A 67 -13.29 -0.12 22.18
CA ILE A 67 -13.01 1.09 21.38
C ILE A 67 -11.50 1.31 21.28
N LYS A 68 -10.74 1.16 22.38
CA LYS A 68 -9.27 1.25 22.36
C LYS A 68 -8.63 0.18 21.47
N ARG A 69 -9.13 -1.06 21.50
CA ARG A 69 -8.63 -2.14 20.66
C ARG A 69 -8.85 -1.84 19.18
N ILE A 70 -10.05 -1.39 18.81
CA ILE A 70 -10.37 -0.98 17.43
C ILE A 70 -9.46 0.16 16.99
N ALA A 71 -9.29 1.20 17.82
CA ALA A 71 -8.38 2.30 17.52
C ALA A 71 -6.92 1.84 17.31
N GLY A 72 -6.45 0.90 18.14
CA GLY A 72 -5.14 0.29 17.97
C GLY A 72 -5.01 -0.51 16.67
N GLY A 73 -6.04 -1.28 16.30
CA GLY A 73 -6.09 -2.04 15.05
C GLY A 73 -6.03 -1.14 13.81
N VAL A 74 -6.82 -0.05 13.79
CA VAL A 74 -6.79 0.95 12.70
C VAL A 74 -5.40 1.56 12.56
N GLN A 75 -4.75 1.92 13.67
CA GLN A 75 -3.41 2.50 13.64
C GLN A 75 -2.39 1.51 13.05
N HIS A 76 -2.47 0.24 13.43
CA HIS A 76 -1.59 -0.81 12.91
C HIS A 76 -1.76 -1.00 11.39
N GLN A 77 -3.00 -1.00 10.90
CA GLN A 77 -3.29 -1.11 9.46
C GLN A 77 -2.77 0.08 8.68
N ARG A 78 -2.95 1.29 9.21
CA ARG A 78 -2.43 2.51 8.59
C ARG A 78 -0.91 2.45 8.45
N GLU A 79 -0.20 1.98 9.47
CA GLU A 79 1.24 1.78 9.37
C GLU A 79 1.63 0.73 8.34
N ALA A 80 0.90 -0.38 8.25
CA ALA A 80 1.14 -1.42 7.25
C ALA A 80 0.95 -0.89 5.82
N LEU A 81 -0.10 -0.10 5.58
CA LEU A 81 -0.36 0.57 4.30
C LEU A 81 0.75 1.57 3.93
N ILE A 82 1.18 2.41 4.88
CA ILE A 82 2.27 3.37 4.65
C ILE A 82 3.56 2.64 4.26
N ARG A 83 3.93 1.57 4.99
CA ARG A 83 5.12 0.77 4.66
C ARG A 83 5.03 0.19 3.26
N ARG A 84 3.87 -0.32 2.87
CA ARG A 84 3.64 -0.90 1.55
C ARG A 84 3.68 0.16 0.43
N ALA A 85 3.14 1.35 0.66
CA ALA A 85 3.21 2.46 -0.28
C ALA A 85 4.67 2.82 -0.61
N VAL A 86 5.53 2.93 0.41
CA VAL A 86 6.97 3.18 0.21
C VAL A 86 7.65 2.06 -0.58
N THR A 87 7.30 0.79 -0.33
CA THR A 87 7.83 -0.33 -1.10
C THR A 87 7.40 -0.27 -2.57
N VAL A 88 6.13 0.07 -2.83
CA VAL A 88 5.60 0.22 -4.20
C VAL A 88 6.27 1.39 -4.92
N GLU A 89 6.42 2.54 -4.27
CA GLU A 89 7.12 3.71 -4.84
C GLU A 89 8.57 3.38 -5.21
N ARG A 90 9.30 2.68 -4.34
CA ARG A 90 10.67 2.23 -4.63
C ARG A 90 10.72 1.23 -5.78
N GLY A 91 9.78 0.29 -5.82
CA GLY A 91 9.67 -0.68 -6.92
C GLY A 91 9.38 0.02 -8.25
N LEU A 92 8.46 0.98 -8.25
CA LEU A 92 8.14 1.78 -9.43
C LEU A 92 9.35 2.60 -9.89
N HIS A 93 10.10 3.22 -8.97
CA HIS A 93 11.31 3.96 -9.28
C HIS A 93 12.37 3.08 -9.97
N VAL A 94 12.62 1.87 -9.45
CA VAL A 94 13.54 0.90 -10.07
C VAL A 94 13.07 0.47 -11.45
N LEU A 95 11.77 0.23 -11.63
CA LEU A 95 11.22 -0.17 -12.93
C LEU A 95 11.26 0.96 -13.96
N VAL A 96 10.97 2.20 -13.55
CA VAL A 96 10.99 3.38 -14.42
C VAL A 96 12.41 3.76 -14.80
N GLU A 97 13.35 3.76 -13.86
CA GLU A 97 14.77 4.02 -14.15
C GLU A 97 15.42 2.87 -14.94
N GLY A 98 15.02 1.62 -14.68
CA GLY A 98 15.47 0.46 -15.46
C GLY A 98 14.85 0.39 -16.87
N ALA A 99 13.68 1.02 -17.08
CA ALA A 99 13.03 1.13 -18.39
C ALA A 99 13.55 2.31 -19.23
N GLN A 100 14.21 3.29 -18.60
CA GLN A 100 15.05 4.23 -19.34
C GLN A 100 16.28 3.43 -19.80
N PRO A 101 16.56 3.33 -21.12
CA PRO A 101 17.86 2.87 -21.55
C PRO A 101 18.84 3.99 -21.16
N ALA A 102 19.33 3.95 -19.91
CA ALA A 102 20.62 4.52 -19.60
C ALA A 102 21.59 3.74 -20.47
N ALA A 103 21.81 4.29 -21.66
CA ALA A 103 22.83 3.89 -22.58
C ALA A 103 24.19 4.21 -21.94
N THR A 104 24.51 3.52 -20.84
CA THR A 104 25.75 3.64 -20.08
C THR A 104 26.96 3.37 -20.97
N TYR A 105 26.74 2.77 -22.15
CA TYR A 105 27.74 2.55 -23.19
C TYR A 105 27.45 3.19 -24.56
N ALA A 106 26.29 3.79 -24.85
CA ALA A 106 26.06 4.39 -26.17
C ALA A 106 26.56 5.84 -26.30
N ASN A 107 26.99 6.47 -25.20
CA ASN A 107 27.64 7.78 -25.22
C ASN A 107 29.18 7.69 -25.21
N ALA A 108 29.78 6.58 -25.66
CA ALA A 108 31.18 6.57 -26.04
C ALA A 108 31.37 7.24 -27.42
N SER A 109 30.91 8.49 -27.55
CA SER A 109 31.30 9.40 -28.63
C SER A 109 32.72 9.94 -28.35
N GLY A 110 33.68 9.01 -28.23
CA GLY A 110 35.09 9.35 -28.32
C GLY A 110 35.48 9.49 -29.80
N PRO A 111 36.51 10.27 -30.15
CA PRO A 111 36.97 10.48 -31.52
C PRO A 111 37.45 9.21 -32.26
N TYR A 112 37.39 8.05 -31.61
CA TYR A 112 37.71 6.73 -32.17
C TYR A 112 36.47 5.88 -32.49
N ALA A 113 35.26 6.30 -32.13
CA ALA A 113 34.02 5.64 -32.51
C ALA A 113 33.54 6.11 -33.90
N SER A 114 34.46 6.18 -34.87
CA SER A 114 34.05 6.32 -36.26
C SER A 114 33.72 4.93 -36.80
N SER A 115 32.55 4.79 -37.39
CA SER A 115 32.19 3.70 -38.30
C SER A 115 33.10 3.76 -39.54
N GLY A 116 34.37 3.41 -39.34
CA GLY A 116 35.38 3.27 -40.36
C GLY A 116 35.09 2.04 -41.18
N LYS A 117 34.59 2.25 -42.39
CA LYS A 117 34.43 1.25 -43.44
C LYS A 117 35.65 0.32 -43.45
N SER A 118 35.42 -0.97 -43.18
CA SER A 118 36.39 -2.04 -43.41
C SER A 118 36.70 -2.09 -44.91
N SER A 119 37.65 -1.28 -45.36
CA SER A 119 38.22 -1.37 -46.71
C SER A 119 39.27 -2.46 -46.66
N GLY A 120 38.84 -3.69 -46.94
CA GLY A 120 39.72 -4.85 -47.08
C GLY A 120 40.69 -4.65 -48.25
N ALA A 121 41.93 -4.30 -47.93
CA ALA A 121 43.07 -4.38 -48.84
C ALA A 121 44.22 -5.09 -48.09
N PHE A 122 44.16 -6.41 -48.04
CA PHE A 122 45.28 -7.22 -47.57
C PHE A 122 46.28 -7.35 -48.72
N LYS A 123 47.45 -6.72 -48.59
CA LYS A 123 48.61 -7.03 -49.44
C LYS A 123 49.24 -8.31 -48.93
N LEU A 124 49.14 -9.38 -49.71
CA LEU A 124 49.97 -10.58 -49.55
C LEU A 124 51.38 -10.25 -50.06
N LEU A 125 52.37 -10.31 -49.18
CA LEU A 125 53.76 -10.47 -49.56
C LEU A 125 54.01 -11.97 -49.76
N VAL A 126 54.15 -12.37 -51.02
CA VAL A 126 54.70 -13.67 -51.39
C VAL A 126 56.21 -13.61 -51.23
N ALA A 127 56.76 -14.66 -50.62
CA ALA A 127 58.18 -14.90 -50.39
C ALA A 127 58.96 -15.18 -51.68
#